data_AF-A0A962PCQ7-F1
#
_entry.id   AF-A0A962PCQ7-F1
#
_cell.length_a   1.000
_cell.length_b   1.000
_cell.length_c   1.000
_cell.angle_alpha   90.00
_cell.angle_beta   90.00
_cell.angle_gamma   90.00
#
_symmetry.space_group_name_H-M   'P 1'
#
loop_
_entity.id
_entity.type
_entity.pdbx_description
1 polymer ?
#
loop_
_entity_poly.entity_id
_entity_poly.type
_entity_poly.pdbx_seq_one_letter_code
_entity_poly.pdbx_strand_id
1 'polypeptide(L)'
;LINHHIVILGPTGYSTTGEVFNLLAEEVAVHAAISLKADKLILLGDKEGIANDDDRLLREMIPNEVDQYLRGKVLDSEILRHMDASREACRGGVRRVHIISHARDGALLQELFTRDGSGTLITQDPYEEIRTAEIDDVVGLIELLRPLEEEGILVRRSRERLETEISRFAVIERDGMIVGCAALYPLPADENGVLSGEIACVAVHPSYRKGDRGSELLDYLEARARNKGIKKLFVLTTRTAHWFLEQGFAPASVDDLPKERKALYNFQRNSQVFSKKL
;
A
#
# COMPACT_ATOMS: atom_id res chain seq x y z
N LEU A 1 7.29 7.54 30.79
CA LEU A 1 8.11 6.62 29.98
C LEU A 1 8.75 5.48 30.80
N ILE A 2 9.45 5.72 31.92
CA ILE A 2 9.87 4.61 32.83
C ILE A 2 8.80 4.30 33.89
N ASN A 3 8.13 5.32 34.43
CA ASN A 3 7.07 5.17 35.45
C ASN A 3 5.65 5.29 34.86
N HIS A 4 5.48 5.10 33.54
CA HIS A 4 4.18 5.21 32.86
C HIS A 4 3.42 6.55 33.02
N HIS A 5 4.10 7.64 33.41
CA HIS A 5 3.48 8.97 33.49
C HIS A 5 3.31 9.63 32.11
N ILE A 6 2.26 10.45 32.01
CA ILE A 6 2.09 11.46 30.95
C ILE A 6 2.97 12.67 31.29
N VAL A 7 3.77 13.10 30.32
CA VAL A 7 4.65 14.27 30.46
C VAL A 7 4.03 15.42 29.68
N ILE A 8 3.90 16.57 30.34
CA ILE A 8 3.40 17.81 29.71
C ILE A 8 4.58 18.75 29.55
N LEU A 9 4.88 19.13 28.32
CA LEU A 9 5.92 20.09 27.98
C LEU A 9 5.26 21.38 27.49
N GLY A 10 5.59 22.50 28.12
CA GLY A 10 5.18 23.82 27.64
C GLY A 10 6.10 24.31 26.52
N PRO A 11 5.65 25.27 25.69
CA PRO A 11 6.47 25.88 24.65
C PRO A 11 7.45 26.92 25.23
N THR A 12 8.20 26.54 26.28
CA THR A 12 9.14 27.41 26.98
C THR A 12 10.51 26.76 27.11
N GLY A 13 11.56 27.55 26.83
CA GLY A 13 12.96 27.15 26.98
C GLY A 13 13.68 28.04 27.99
N TYR A 14 14.75 27.51 28.60
CA TYR A 14 15.55 28.25 29.60
C TYR A 14 17.03 28.25 29.19
N SER A 15 17.69 29.40 29.31
CA SER A 15 19.15 29.49 29.14
C SER A 15 19.90 29.08 30.43
N THR A 16 21.22 28.90 30.31
CA THR A 16 22.11 28.70 31.46
C THR A 16 22.18 29.92 32.38
N THR A 17 21.81 31.11 31.90
CA THR A 17 21.71 32.36 32.67
C THR A 17 20.36 32.53 33.37
N GLY A 18 19.38 31.64 33.11
CA GLY A 18 18.06 31.67 33.73
C GLY A 18 17.01 32.51 32.98
N GLU A 19 17.30 32.92 31.74
CA GLU A 19 16.34 33.63 30.90
C GLU A 19 15.31 32.66 30.30
N VAL A 20 14.08 33.14 30.10
CA VAL A 20 12.97 32.34 29.58
C VAL A 20 12.67 32.77 28.15
N PHE A 21 12.56 31.78 27.26
CA PHE A 21 12.25 31.98 25.85
C PHE A 21 10.90 31.35 25.52
N ASN A 22 10.11 32.07 24.74
CA ASN A 22 8.91 31.52 24.12
C ASN A 22 9.32 30.79 22.84
N LEU A 23 8.98 29.51 22.74
CA LEU A 23 9.28 28.66 21.60
C LEU A 23 8.01 28.38 20.80
N LEU A 24 8.16 27.88 19.57
CA LEU A 24 7.04 27.29 18.86
C LEU A 24 6.74 25.91 19.44
N ALA A 25 5.46 25.60 19.63
CA ALA A 25 5.04 24.31 20.20
C ALA A 25 5.45 23.15 19.29
N GLU A 26 5.39 23.38 17.98
CA GLU A 26 5.78 22.45 16.93
C GLU A 26 7.27 22.10 17.00
N GLU A 27 8.15 23.09 17.22
CA GLU A 27 9.59 22.87 17.37
C GLU A 27 9.90 22.03 18.62
N VAL A 28 9.26 22.34 19.76
CA VAL A 28 9.41 21.56 20.99
C VAL A 28 8.95 20.12 20.75
N ALA A 29 7.81 19.93 20.08
CA ALA A 29 7.26 18.60 19.79
C ALA A 29 8.18 17.79 18.86
N VAL A 30 8.71 18.40 17.80
CA VAL A 30 9.62 17.76 16.84
C VAL A 30 10.91 17.33 17.53
N HIS A 31 11.59 18.24 18.24
CA HIS A 31 12.84 17.92 18.91
C HIS A 31 12.67 16.89 20.03
N ALA A 32 11.56 16.95 20.78
CA ALA A 32 11.23 15.93 21.77
C ALA A 32 11.00 14.56 21.11
N ALA A 33 10.21 14.50 20.03
CA ALA A 33 9.92 13.26 19.32
C ALA A 33 11.18 12.62 18.72
N ILE A 34 12.03 13.42 18.08
CA ILE A 34 13.33 12.95 17.53
C ILE A 34 14.22 12.43 18.66
N SER A 35 14.39 13.21 19.74
CA SER A 35 15.30 12.84 20.85
C SER A 35 14.85 11.59 21.57
N LEU A 36 13.53 11.39 21.71
CA LEU A 36 12.94 10.20 22.30
C LEU A 36 12.91 9.00 21.34
N LYS A 37 13.25 9.20 20.05
CA LYS A 37 13.04 8.22 18.98
C LYS A 37 11.59 7.72 18.97
N ALA A 38 10.65 8.65 19.06
CA ALA A 38 9.23 8.33 19.12
C ALA A 38 8.77 7.58 17.86
N ASP A 39 7.93 6.57 18.04
CA ASP A 39 7.31 5.85 16.92
C ASP A 39 6.34 6.73 16.13
N LYS A 40 5.66 7.65 16.82
CA LYS A 40 4.65 8.56 16.26
C LYS A 40 4.77 9.96 16.86
N LEU A 41 4.59 10.97 16.02
CA LEU A 41 4.28 12.36 16.40
C LEU A 41 2.88 12.70 15.90
N ILE A 42 2.06 13.39 16.71
CA ILE A 42 0.70 13.79 16.34
C ILE A 42 0.57 15.29 16.54
N LEU A 43 0.25 15.99 15.46
CA LEU A 43 0.02 17.42 15.41
C LEU A 43 -1.49 17.66 15.33
N LEU A 44 -2.02 18.42 16.28
CA LEU A 44 -3.44 18.72 16.39
C LEU A 44 -3.67 20.15 15.89
N GLY A 45 -4.51 20.33 14.89
CA GLY A 45 -4.88 21.66 14.38
C GLY A 45 -6.37 21.85 14.16
N ASP A 46 -6.76 22.98 13.59
CA ASP A 46 -8.16 23.28 13.30
C ASP A 46 -8.68 22.43 12.13
N LYS A 47 -7.85 22.23 11.12
CA LYS A 47 -8.21 21.53 9.87
C LYS A 47 -8.12 20.01 10.02
N GLU A 48 -8.93 19.29 9.23
CA GLU A 48 -8.93 17.81 9.24
C GLU A 48 -7.57 17.21 8.86
N GLY A 49 -6.79 17.91 8.04
CA GLY A 49 -5.47 17.54 7.59
C GLY A 49 -5.06 18.42 6.40
N ILE A 50 -4.28 17.87 5.48
CA ILE A 50 -3.84 18.55 4.27
C ILE A 50 -4.80 18.24 3.13
N ALA A 51 -5.41 19.26 2.53
CA ALA A 51 -6.26 19.09 1.34
C ALA A 51 -5.44 19.23 0.05
N ASN A 52 -5.87 18.59 -1.04
CA ASN A 52 -5.35 18.83 -2.37
C ASN A 52 -6.04 20.05 -3.03
N ASP A 53 -5.72 20.33 -4.29
CA ASP A 53 -6.31 21.47 -5.03
C ASP A 53 -7.81 21.33 -5.29
N ASP A 54 -8.35 20.10 -5.20
CA ASP A 54 -9.78 19.79 -5.32
C ASP A 54 -10.51 19.77 -3.96
N ASP A 55 -9.89 20.30 -2.90
CA ASP A 55 -10.41 20.30 -1.52
C ASP A 55 -10.66 18.89 -0.94
N ARG A 56 -9.95 17.88 -1.46
CA ARG A 56 -9.98 16.51 -0.93
C ARG A 56 -8.81 16.28 0.01
N LEU A 57 -9.09 15.67 1.15
CA LEU A 57 -8.07 15.29 2.13
C LEU A 57 -7.05 14.33 1.51
N LEU A 58 -5.78 14.75 1.49
CA LEU A 58 -4.63 13.90 1.25
C LEU A 58 -4.45 13.00 2.48
N ARG A 59 -4.65 11.70 2.30
CA ARG A 59 -4.54 10.72 3.40
C ARG A 59 -3.11 10.47 3.80
N GLU A 60 -2.20 10.59 2.85
CA GLU A 60 -0.79 10.30 3.04
C GLU A 60 0.08 11.25 2.23
N MET A 61 1.29 11.48 2.72
CA MET A 61 2.36 12.14 1.98
C MET A 61 3.73 11.59 2.43
N ILE A 62 4.70 11.52 1.53
CA ILE A 62 6.11 11.40 1.92
C ILE A 62 6.74 12.79 2.11
N PRO A 63 7.83 12.94 2.89
CA PRO A 63 8.46 14.25 3.11
C PRO A 63 8.84 15.01 1.84
N ASN A 64 9.15 14.30 0.75
CA ASN A 64 9.45 14.92 -0.54
C ASN A 64 8.20 15.49 -1.23
N GLU A 65 7.04 14.86 -1.07
CA GLU A 65 5.76 15.39 -1.55
C GLU A 65 5.34 16.62 -0.75
N VAL A 66 5.63 16.65 0.56
CA VAL A 66 5.45 17.83 1.39
C VAL A 66 6.26 19.01 0.82
N ASP A 67 7.55 18.81 0.54
CA ASP A 67 8.38 19.86 -0.05
C ASP A 67 7.87 20.35 -1.42
N GLN A 68 7.30 19.45 -2.23
CA GLN A 68 6.69 19.82 -3.51
C GLN A 68 5.39 20.61 -3.30
N TYR A 69 4.54 20.15 -2.39
CA TYR A 69 3.26 20.76 -2.06
C TYR A 69 3.43 22.20 -1.55
N LEU A 70 4.48 22.45 -0.77
CA LEU A 70 4.80 23.78 -0.23
C LEU A 70 5.28 24.77 -1.32
N ARG A 71 5.72 24.31 -2.50
CA ARG A 71 6.21 25.20 -3.56
C ARG A 71 5.05 25.92 -4.24
N GLY A 72 5.02 27.25 -4.10
CA GLY A 72 4.09 28.11 -4.85
C GLY A 72 2.69 28.21 -4.27
N LYS A 73 2.43 27.65 -3.07
CA LYS A 73 1.16 27.80 -2.36
C LYS A 73 1.24 28.86 -1.27
N VAL A 74 0.18 29.66 -1.16
CA VAL A 74 -0.09 30.49 0.02
C VAL A 74 -1.00 29.66 0.92
N LEU A 75 -0.44 29.15 2.02
CA LEU A 75 -1.14 28.29 2.96
C LEU A 75 -1.50 29.05 4.23
N ASP A 76 -2.47 28.51 4.98
CA ASP A 76 -2.69 28.92 6.35
C ASP A 76 -1.41 28.70 7.18
N SER A 77 -1.15 29.63 8.11
CA SER A 77 0.09 29.60 8.89
C SER A 77 0.23 28.36 9.77
N GLU A 78 -0.87 27.78 10.25
CA GLU A 78 -0.89 26.55 11.05
C GLU A 78 -0.51 25.35 10.18
N ILE A 79 -1.16 25.20 9.02
CA ILE A 79 -0.85 24.12 8.08
C ILE A 79 0.63 24.15 7.68
N LEU A 80 1.17 25.33 7.39
CA LEU A 80 2.58 25.48 7.04
C LEU A 80 3.49 24.99 8.16
N ARG A 81 3.24 25.40 9.41
CA ARG A 81 4.01 24.95 10.58
C ARG A 81 3.91 23.44 10.78
N HIS A 82 2.71 22.87 10.65
CA HIS A 82 2.53 21.42 10.77
C HIS A 82 3.24 20.63 9.67
N MET A 83 3.22 21.11 8.42
CA MET A 83 3.93 20.48 7.31
C MET A 83 5.45 20.56 7.49
N ASP A 84 5.96 21.71 7.90
CA ASP A 84 7.39 21.91 8.19
C ASP A 84 7.87 21.03 9.35
N ALA A 85 7.11 20.99 10.45
CA ALA A 85 7.38 20.12 11.59
C ALA A 85 7.35 18.64 11.20
N SER A 86 6.41 18.23 10.36
CA SER A 86 6.27 16.84 9.93
C SER A 86 7.43 16.37 9.08
N ARG A 87 7.86 17.15 8.08
CA ARG A 87 9.03 16.77 7.26
C ARG A 87 10.30 16.71 8.11
N GLU A 88 10.46 17.61 9.08
CA GLU A 88 11.63 17.65 9.96
C GLU A 88 11.65 16.43 10.90
N ALA A 89 10.54 16.15 11.58
CA ALA A 89 10.40 14.98 12.44
C ALA A 89 10.65 13.68 11.68
N CYS A 90 10.06 13.53 10.49
CA CYS A 90 10.30 12.37 9.63
C CYS A 90 11.78 12.24 9.26
N ARG A 91 12.43 13.32 8.81
CA ARG A 91 13.87 13.32 8.48
C ARG A 91 14.77 13.04 9.68
N GLY A 92 14.32 13.43 10.87
CA GLY A 92 14.97 13.13 12.15
C GLY A 92 14.75 11.70 12.66
N GLY A 93 14.01 10.85 11.93
CA GLY A 93 13.83 9.43 12.23
C GLY A 93 12.53 9.07 12.95
N VAL A 94 11.61 10.01 13.14
CA VAL A 94 10.24 9.69 13.58
C VAL A 94 9.52 9.00 12.42
N ARG A 95 9.06 7.76 12.64
CA ARG A 95 8.53 6.92 11.54
C ARG A 95 7.24 7.48 10.95
N ARG A 96 6.34 7.98 11.79
CA ARG A 96 4.99 8.43 11.40
C ARG A 96 4.65 9.74 12.07
N VAL A 97 4.27 10.75 11.29
CA VAL A 97 3.76 12.03 11.79
C VAL A 97 2.33 12.20 11.30
N HIS A 98 1.38 12.43 12.21
CA HIS A 98 -0.04 12.57 11.88
C HIS A 98 -0.47 14.01 12.06
N ILE A 99 -1.14 14.60 11.07
CA ILE A 99 -1.81 15.89 11.17
C ILE A 99 -3.31 15.61 11.23
N ILE A 100 -3.94 15.92 12.37
CA ILE A 100 -5.37 15.65 12.59
C ILE A 100 -6.06 16.86 13.21
N SER A 101 -7.39 16.95 13.03
CA SER A 101 -8.18 18.02 13.66
C SER A 101 -8.48 17.72 15.12
N HIS A 102 -8.31 18.71 15.99
CA HIS A 102 -8.87 18.65 17.35
C HIS A 102 -10.36 19.04 17.40
N ALA A 103 -10.90 19.67 16.35
CA ALA A 103 -12.29 20.10 16.30
C ALA A 103 -13.26 18.94 16.01
N ARG A 104 -12.76 17.85 15.44
CA ARG A 104 -13.54 16.64 15.15
C ARG A 104 -13.51 15.69 16.35
N ASP A 105 -14.69 15.43 16.92
CA ASP A 105 -14.84 14.48 18.02
C ASP A 105 -14.34 13.08 17.62
N GLY A 106 -13.54 12.48 18.50
CA GLY A 106 -12.94 11.16 18.27
C GLY A 106 -11.84 11.08 17.22
N ALA A 107 -11.38 12.19 16.62
CA ALA A 107 -10.35 12.16 15.56
C ALA A 107 -9.08 11.41 15.97
N LEU A 108 -8.57 11.64 17.18
CA LEU A 108 -7.39 10.94 17.70
C LEU A 108 -7.62 9.42 17.81
N LEU A 109 -8.80 9.00 18.25
CA LEU A 109 -9.12 7.57 18.35
C LEU A 109 -9.26 6.95 16.97
N GLN A 110 -9.92 7.64 16.04
CA GLN A 110 -10.03 7.19 14.66
C GLN A 110 -8.65 7.05 14.01
N GLU A 111 -7.74 8.01 14.22
CA GLU A 111 -6.38 7.98 13.70
C GLU A 111 -5.54 6.81 14.27
N LEU A 112 -5.70 6.53 15.56
CA LEU A 112 -4.89 5.50 16.24
C LEU A 112 -5.41 4.07 16.05
N PHE A 113 -6.72 3.91 15.87
CA PHE A 113 -7.38 2.60 15.91
C PHE A 113 -8.10 2.22 14.62
N THR A 114 -7.98 3.02 13.56
CA THR A 114 -8.48 2.66 12.22
C THR A 114 -7.37 2.77 11.19
N ARG A 115 -7.44 1.96 10.12
CA ARG A 115 -6.46 2.00 9.04
C ARG A 115 -6.55 3.27 8.21
N ASP A 116 -7.76 3.74 7.94
CA ASP A 116 -8.00 4.89 7.06
C ASP A 116 -7.74 6.23 7.75
N GLY A 117 -7.73 6.25 9.09
CA GLY A 117 -7.50 7.44 9.89
C GLY A 117 -8.57 8.53 9.70
N SER A 118 -8.31 9.68 10.28
CA SER A 118 -9.14 10.88 10.20
C SER A 118 -8.45 12.04 9.48
N GLY A 119 -7.11 12.08 9.47
CA GLY A 119 -6.34 13.19 8.89
C GLY A 119 -5.31 12.74 7.85
N THR A 120 -4.13 13.38 7.89
CA THR A 120 -3.03 13.16 6.96
C THR A 120 -1.83 12.52 7.68
N LEU A 121 -1.38 11.37 7.19
CA LEU A 121 -0.15 10.72 7.63
C LEU A 121 1.04 11.15 6.78
N ILE A 122 2.12 11.59 7.42
CA ILE A 122 3.41 11.83 6.79
C ILE A 122 4.39 10.76 7.29
N THR A 123 4.96 9.99 6.36
CA THR A 123 5.81 8.82 6.68
C THR A 123 6.96 8.73 5.69
N GLN A 124 8.12 8.22 6.16
CA GLN A 124 9.22 7.88 5.24
C GLN A 124 8.97 6.58 4.47
N ASP A 125 8.22 5.67 5.07
CA ASP A 125 7.90 4.38 4.47
C ASP A 125 6.72 4.57 3.49
N PRO A 126 6.77 3.99 2.28
CA PRO A 126 5.61 3.92 1.41
C PRO A 126 4.47 3.26 2.18
N TYR A 127 3.35 3.96 2.31
CA TYR A 127 2.23 3.48 3.11
C TYR A 127 1.51 2.29 2.45
N GLU A 128 1.66 2.15 1.13
CA GLU A 128 1.39 0.94 0.38
C GLU A 128 2.66 0.47 -0.34
N GLU A 129 3.03 -0.80 -0.16
CA GLU A 129 4.18 -1.40 -0.83
C GLU A 129 3.74 -2.62 -1.65
N ILE A 130 4.20 -2.67 -2.91
CA ILE A 130 4.09 -3.86 -3.75
C ILE A 130 5.38 -4.65 -3.67
N ARG A 131 5.32 -5.84 -3.07
CA ARG A 131 6.48 -6.72 -2.89
C ARG A 131 6.14 -8.18 -3.17
N THR A 132 7.19 -9.00 -3.27
CA THR A 132 6.99 -10.45 -3.29
C THR A 132 6.51 -10.90 -1.91
N ALA A 133 5.55 -11.82 -1.89
CA ALA A 133 4.98 -12.31 -0.65
C ALA A 133 5.97 -13.19 0.12
N GLU A 134 5.91 -13.11 1.44
CA GLU A 134 6.66 -13.87 2.41
C GLU A 134 5.73 -14.80 3.21
N ILE A 135 6.32 -15.74 3.97
CA ILE A 135 5.56 -16.76 4.71
C ILE A 135 4.57 -16.12 5.68
N ASP A 136 4.93 -14.98 6.27
CA ASP A 136 4.08 -14.26 7.23
C ASP A 136 2.81 -13.66 6.57
N ASP A 137 2.82 -13.45 5.24
CA ASP A 137 1.69 -12.92 4.50
C ASP A 137 0.59 -13.95 4.24
N VAL A 138 0.86 -15.24 4.44
CA VAL A 138 -0.08 -16.34 4.12
C VAL A 138 -1.42 -16.15 4.82
N VAL A 139 -1.43 -15.66 6.07
CA VAL A 139 -2.67 -15.41 6.81
C VAL A 139 -3.48 -14.30 6.13
N GLY A 140 -2.85 -13.18 5.79
CA GLY A 140 -3.51 -12.06 5.09
C GLY A 140 -4.00 -12.45 3.69
N LEU A 141 -3.24 -13.26 2.97
CA LEU A 141 -3.68 -13.83 1.68
C LEU A 141 -4.93 -14.70 1.84
N ILE A 142 -4.98 -15.57 2.84
CA ILE A 142 -6.16 -16.41 3.10
C ILE A 142 -7.38 -15.53 3.39
N GLU A 143 -7.23 -14.48 4.20
CA GLU A 143 -8.33 -13.54 4.51
C GLU A 143 -8.83 -12.80 3.26
N LEU A 144 -7.91 -12.34 2.41
CA LEU A 144 -8.24 -11.67 1.16
C LEU A 144 -8.94 -12.59 0.15
N LEU A 145 -8.49 -13.85 0.04
CA LEU A 145 -8.92 -14.77 -1.01
C LEU A 145 -10.21 -15.52 -0.69
N ARG A 146 -10.45 -15.86 0.59
CA ARG A 146 -11.55 -16.72 1.02
C ARG A 146 -12.94 -16.27 0.48
N PRO A 147 -13.33 -14.99 0.56
CA PRO A 147 -14.64 -14.57 0.03
C PRO A 147 -14.78 -14.83 -1.47
N LEU A 148 -13.70 -14.63 -2.24
CA LEU A 148 -13.69 -14.84 -3.69
C LEU A 148 -13.71 -16.33 -4.06
N GLU A 149 -13.13 -17.19 -3.21
CA GLU A 149 -13.19 -18.64 -3.36
C GLU A 149 -14.60 -19.18 -3.05
N GLU A 150 -15.25 -18.66 -2.00
CA GLU A 150 -16.63 -19.00 -1.62
C GLU A 150 -17.65 -18.58 -2.68
N GLU A 151 -17.44 -17.43 -3.33
CA GLU A 151 -18.24 -16.96 -4.47
C GLU A 151 -17.94 -17.70 -5.79
N GLY A 152 -16.95 -18.60 -5.81
CA GLY A 152 -16.52 -19.33 -7.00
C GLY A 152 -15.78 -18.48 -8.05
N ILE A 153 -15.41 -17.24 -7.71
CA ILE A 153 -14.62 -16.35 -8.56
C ILE A 153 -13.19 -16.91 -8.68
N LEU A 154 -12.59 -17.32 -7.55
CA LEU A 154 -11.25 -17.90 -7.51
C LEU A 154 -11.27 -19.42 -7.28
N VAL A 155 -10.15 -20.08 -7.58
CA VAL A 155 -9.96 -21.51 -7.25
C VAL A 155 -9.51 -21.59 -5.79
N ARG A 156 -10.17 -22.42 -5.00
CA ARG A 156 -9.80 -22.66 -3.60
C ARG A 156 -8.36 -23.16 -3.48
N ARG A 157 -7.59 -22.57 -2.57
CA ARG A 157 -6.22 -22.99 -2.23
C ARG A 157 -6.12 -23.38 -0.77
N SER A 158 -5.40 -24.47 -0.50
CA SER A 158 -5.09 -24.86 0.87
C SER A 158 -3.95 -23.98 1.41
N ARG A 159 -3.86 -23.91 2.74
CA ARG A 159 -2.79 -23.16 3.41
C ARG A 159 -1.41 -23.69 3.03
N GLU A 160 -1.24 -25.01 3.01
CA GLU A 160 0.02 -25.68 2.68
C GLU A 160 0.48 -25.35 1.26
N ARG A 161 -0.48 -25.25 0.33
CA ARG A 161 -0.21 -24.84 -1.04
C ARG A 161 0.26 -23.38 -1.11
N LEU A 162 -0.40 -22.49 -0.37
CA LEU A 162 0.02 -21.08 -0.31
C LEU A 162 1.41 -20.94 0.28
N GLU A 163 1.72 -21.64 1.37
CA GLU A 163 3.06 -21.65 1.98
C GLU A 163 4.13 -22.15 1.01
N THR A 164 3.85 -23.24 0.27
CA THR A 164 4.80 -23.81 -0.71
C THR A 164 5.01 -22.89 -1.91
N GLU A 165 3.95 -22.22 -2.37
CA GLU A 165 3.97 -21.40 -3.57
C GLU A 165 4.14 -19.90 -3.28
N ILE A 166 4.40 -19.51 -2.02
CA ILE A 166 4.34 -18.11 -1.55
C ILE A 166 5.23 -17.18 -2.37
N SER A 167 6.43 -17.64 -2.72
CA SER A 167 7.37 -16.88 -3.55
C SER A 167 6.84 -16.51 -4.94
N ARG A 168 5.77 -17.16 -5.42
CA ARG A 168 5.11 -16.84 -6.70
C ARG A 168 4.13 -15.67 -6.58
N PHE A 169 3.71 -15.33 -5.37
CA PHE A 169 2.78 -14.25 -5.11
C PHE A 169 3.51 -12.91 -4.99
N ALA A 170 2.87 -11.88 -5.47
CA ALA A 170 3.09 -10.49 -5.12
C ALA A 170 1.90 -10.02 -4.29
N VAL A 171 2.17 -9.19 -3.31
CA VAL A 171 1.17 -8.59 -2.42
C VAL A 171 1.31 -7.09 -2.42
N ILE A 172 0.18 -6.41 -2.21
CA ILE A 172 0.15 -5.03 -1.76
C ILE A 172 -0.10 -5.07 -0.26
N GLU A 173 0.88 -4.59 0.51
CA GLU A 173 0.77 -4.43 1.95
C GLU A 173 0.44 -2.98 2.28
N ARG A 174 -0.52 -2.78 3.19
CA ARG A 174 -0.86 -1.49 3.78
C ARG A 174 -0.96 -1.62 5.28
N ASP A 175 -0.01 -1.02 6.01
CA ASP A 175 0.09 -1.05 7.48
C ASP A 175 -0.12 -2.48 8.06
N GLY A 176 0.61 -3.46 7.53
CA GLY A 176 0.52 -4.87 7.95
C GLY A 176 -0.69 -5.64 7.42
N MET A 177 -1.59 -5.01 6.66
CA MET A 177 -2.71 -5.68 5.99
C MET A 177 -2.39 -5.97 4.53
N ILE A 178 -2.63 -7.20 4.08
CA ILE A 178 -2.63 -7.53 2.66
C ILE A 178 -3.93 -7.01 2.01
N VAL A 179 -3.82 -5.95 1.22
CA VAL A 179 -4.97 -5.31 0.54
C VAL A 179 -5.11 -5.74 -0.91
N GLY A 180 -4.09 -6.37 -1.49
CA GLY A 180 -4.12 -6.94 -2.83
C GLY A 180 -3.12 -8.06 -3.01
N CYS A 181 -3.39 -8.96 -3.95
CA CYS A 181 -2.42 -9.97 -4.36
C CYS A 181 -2.59 -10.36 -5.82
N ALA A 182 -1.52 -10.88 -6.40
CA ALA A 182 -1.52 -11.58 -7.69
C ALA A 182 -0.36 -12.58 -7.69
N ALA A 183 -0.43 -13.63 -8.52
CA ALA A 183 0.60 -14.65 -8.59
C ALA A 183 1.07 -14.89 -10.03
N LEU A 184 2.38 -15.10 -10.21
CA LEU A 184 2.99 -15.45 -11.48
C LEU A 184 3.49 -16.90 -11.44
N TYR A 185 2.89 -17.75 -12.27
CA TYR A 185 3.28 -19.14 -12.46
C TYR A 185 4.07 -19.26 -13.77
N PRO A 186 5.38 -19.56 -13.73
CA PRO A 186 6.11 -19.90 -14.94
C PRO A 186 5.50 -21.14 -15.58
N LEU A 187 5.35 -21.11 -16.91
CA LEU A 187 4.90 -22.25 -17.68
C LEU A 187 6.10 -22.85 -18.44
N PRO A 188 6.05 -24.15 -18.78
CA PRO A 188 7.05 -24.76 -19.64
C PRO A 188 7.18 -24.01 -20.97
N ALA A 189 8.39 -24.06 -21.54
CA ALA A 189 8.62 -23.53 -22.87
C ALA A 189 7.74 -24.24 -23.91
N ASP A 190 7.26 -23.48 -24.90
CA ASP A 190 6.53 -24.07 -26.03
C ASP A 190 7.48 -24.83 -26.98
N GLU A 191 6.92 -25.37 -28.08
CA GLU A 191 7.67 -26.13 -29.09
C GLU A 191 8.79 -25.30 -29.76
N ASN A 192 8.71 -23.97 -29.68
CA ASN A 192 9.70 -23.03 -30.21
C ASN A 192 10.70 -22.54 -29.15
N GLY A 193 10.65 -23.10 -27.93
CA GLY A 193 11.51 -22.71 -26.81
C GLY A 193 11.12 -21.40 -26.14
N VAL A 194 9.93 -20.84 -26.43
CA VAL A 194 9.49 -19.57 -25.87
C VAL A 194 8.92 -19.80 -24.47
N LEU A 195 9.50 -19.13 -23.48
CA LEU A 195 9.00 -19.15 -22.10
C LEU A 195 7.71 -18.32 -21.98
N SER A 196 6.70 -18.93 -21.37
CA SER A 196 5.44 -18.27 -21.05
C SER A 196 5.18 -18.31 -19.54
N GLY A 197 4.25 -17.48 -19.07
CA GLY A 197 3.81 -17.44 -17.68
C GLY A 197 2.31 -17.27 -17.59
N GLU A 198 1.73 -17.68 -16.47
CA GLU A 198 0.33 -17.43 -16.14
C GLU A 198 0.25 -16.46 -14.97
N ILE A 199 -0.52 -15.39 -15.14
CA ILE A 199 -0.97 -14.58 -14.01
C ILE A 199 -2.26 -15.17 -13.50
N ALA A 200 -2.29 -15.43 -12.20
CA ALA A 200 -3.45 -15.98 -11.53
C ALA A 200 -3.67 -15.25 -10.20
N CYS A 201 -4.84 -15.49 -9.61
CA CYS A 201 -5.12 -15.05 -8.23
C CYS A 201 -5.06 -13.53 -8.04
N VAL A 202 -5.40 -12.75 -9.09
CA VAL A 202 -5.52 -11.30 -8.99
C VAL A 202 -6.74 -10.97 -8.13
N ALA A 203 -6.49 -10.35 -6.98
CA ALA A 203 -7.51 -9.95 -6.02
C ALA A 203 -7.13 -8.63 -5.37
N VAL A 204 -8.11 -7.75 -5.22
CA VAL A 204 -7.99 -6.51 -4.43
C VAL A 204 -9.16 -6.46 -3.46
N HIS A 205 -8.85 -6.17 -2.20
CA HIS A 205 -9.81 -6.10 -1.11
C HIS A 205 -10.93 -5.10 -1.46
N PRO A 206 -12.22 -5.42 -1.21
CA PRO A 206 -13.36 -4.61 -1.67
C PRO A 206 -13.28 -3.12 -1.35
N SER A 207 -12.83 -2.76 -0.13
CA SER A 207 -12.67 -1.37 0.30
C SER A 207 -11.58 -0.59 -0.47
N TYR A 208 -10.65 -1.29 -1.10
CA TYR A 208 -9.46 -0.71 -1.77
C TYR A 208 -9.48 -0.91 -3.29
N ARG A 209 -10.61 -1.37 -3.87
CA ARG A 209 -10.76 -1.56 -5.32
C ARG A 209 -10.80 -0.25 -6.12
N LYS A 210 -11.04 0.88 -5.47
CA LYS A 210 -11.00 2.19 -6.12
C LYS A 210 -9.54 2.61 -6.27
N GLY A 211 -9.04 2.66 -7.49
CA GLY A 211 -7.67 3.01 -7.84
C GLY A 211 -7.07 2.07 -8.89
N ASP A 212 -5.76 2.11 -8.99
CA ASP A 212 -4.89 1.42 -9.95
C ASP A 212 -4.13 0.23 -9.36
N ARG A 213 -4.32 -0.09 -8.07
CA ARG A 213 -3.71 -1.26 -7.39
C ARG A 213 -3.71 -2.57 -8.19
N GLY A 214 -4.82 -2.86 -8.88
CA GLY A 214 -4.91 -4.04 -9.74
C GLY A 214 -3.93 -3.99 -10.92
N SER A 215 -3.81 -2.84 -11.56
CA SER A 215 -2.85 -2.59 -12.65
C SER A 215 -1.42 -2.53 -12.13
N GLU A 216 -1.17 -1.94 -10.95
CA GLU A 216 0.18 -1.90 -10.37
C GLU A 216 0.69 -3.30 -10.02
N LEU A 217 -0.17 -4.18 -9.47
CA LEU A 217 0.16 -5.61 -9.27
C LEU A 217 0.49 -6.30 -10.59
N LEU A 218 -0.27 -6.01 -11.64
CA LEU A 218 -0.02 -6.57 -12.96
C LEU A 218 1.32 -6.10 -13.51
N ASP A 219 1.59 -4.79 -13.50
CA ASP A 219 2.83 -4.20 -13.98
C ASP A 219 4.05 -4.75 -13.23
N TYR A 220 3.93 -4.92 -11.91
CA TYR A 220 4.96 -5.57 -11.08
C TYR A 220 5.24 -7.00 -11.54
N LEU A 221 4.19 -7.80 -11.78
CA LEU A 221 4.35 -9.17 -12.28
C LEU A 221 4.86 -9.23 -13.73
N GLU A 222 4.50 -8.28 -14.59
CA GLU A 222 5.04 -8.19 -15.95
C GLU A 222 6.54 -7.90 -15.95
N ALA A 223 6.99 -6.96 -15.13
CA ALA A 223 8.41 -6.68 -14.94
C ALA A 223 9.14 -7.92 -14.44
N ARG A 224 8.56 -8.62 -13.45
CA ARG A 224 9.10 -9.88 -12.91
C ARG A 224 9.17 -10.98 -13.97
N ALA A 225 8.15 -11.07 -14.83
CA ALA A 225 8.11 -12.03 -15.92
C ALA A 225 9.19 -11.72 -16.98
N ARG A 226 9.35 -10.46 -17.38
CA ARG A 226 10.41 -10.01 -18.30
C ARG A 226 11.81 -10.37 -17.76
N ASN A 227 12.05 -10.16 -16.47
CA ASN A 227 13.31 -10.52 -15.80
C ASN A 227 13.59 -12.03 -15.79
N LYS A 228 12.55 -12.88 -15.84
CA LYS A 228 12.67 -14.34 -15.98
C LYS A 228 12.76 -14.80 -17.43
N GLY A 229 12.83 -13.88 -18.40
CA GLY A 229 12.87 -14.21 -19.83
C GLY A 229 11.53 -14.66 -20.41
N ILE A 230 10.42 -14.53 -19.66
CA ILE A 230 9.07 -14.84 -20.14
C ILE A 230 8.70 -13.82 -21.21
N LYS A 231 8.21 -14.30 -22.36
CA LYS A 231 7.83 -13.47 -23.52
C LYS A 231 6.33 -13.39 -23.76
N LYS A 232 5.56 -14.25 -23.09
CA LYS A 232 4.11 -14.32 -23.24
C LYS A 232 3.47 -14.62 -21.89
N LEU A 233 2.43 -13.87 -21.54
CA LEU A 233 1.60 -14.08 -20.37
C LEU A 233 0.24 -14.60 -20.77
N PHE A 234 -0.31 -15.48 -19.95
CA PHE A 234 -1.67 -15.97 -20.03
C PHE A 234 -2.44 -15.59 -18.78
N VAL A 235 -3.75 -15.40 -18.94
CA VAL A 235 -4.68 -15.29 -17.83
C VAL A 235 -5.96 -16.04 -18.14
N LEU A 236 -6.50 -16.69 -17.11
CA LEU A 236 -7.76 -17.44 -17.18
C LEU A 236 -8.75 -16.76 -16.23
N THR A 237 -9.87 -16.28 -16.76
CA THR A 237 -10.89 -15.58 -15.95
C THR A 237 -12.32 -16.01 -16.31
N THR A 238 -13.20 -16.06 -15.30
CA THR A 238 -14.63 -16.34 -15.47
C THR A 238 -15.49 -15.07 -15.44
N ARG A 239 -15.01 -13.97 -14.87
CA ARG A 239 -15.81 -12.77 -14.58
C ARG A 239 -15.16 -11.45 -14.97
N THR A 240 -13.83 -11.40 -15.07
CA THR A 240 -13.06 -10.14 -15.22
C THR A 240 -12.40 -9.97 -16.58
N ALA A 241 -13.00 -10.53 -17.64
CA ALA A 241 -12.48 -10.45 -19.01
C ALA A 241 -12.21 -9.01 -19.49
N HIS A 242 -13.16 -8.10 -19.26
CA HIS A 242 -13.07 -6.73 -19.76
C HIS A 242 -11.86 -5.98 -19.21
N TRP A 243 -11.59 -6.13 -17.92
CA TRP A 243 -10.44 -5.50 -17.28
C TRP A 243 -9.11 -5.97 -17.89
N PHE A 244 -8.94 -7.27 -18.15
CA PHE A 244 -7.72 -7.76 -18.80
C PHE A 244 -7.56 -7.27 -20.25
N LEU A 245 -8.66 -7.08 -20.98
CA LEU A 245 -8.62 -6.45 -22.31
C LEU A 245 -8.10 -5.01 -22.24
N GLU A 246 -8.56 -4.23 -21.26
CA GLU A 246 -8.08 -2.86 -21.02
C GLU A 246 -6.59 -2.83 -20.65
N GLN A 247 -6.10 -3.86 -19.96
CA GLN A 247 -4.67 -4.03 -19.64
C GLN A 247 -3.82 -4.56 -20.82
N GLY A 248 -4.40 -4.69 -22.02
CA GLY A 248 -3.69 -5.07 -23.24
C GLY A 248 -3.55 -6.58 -23.46
N PHE A 249 -4.32 -7.40 -22.75
CA PHE A 249 -4.47 -8.81 -23.12
C PHE A 249 -5.41 -8.96 -24.31
N ALA A 250 -5.15 -9.93 -25.17
CA ALA A 250 -6.02 -10.31 -26.28
C ALA A 250 -6.65 -11.69 -26.04
N PRO A 251 -7.87 -11.96 -26.54
CA PRO A 251 -8.47 -13.29 -26.46
C PRO A 251 -7.56 -14.35 -27.06
N ALA A 252 -7.48 -15.51 -26.41
CA ALA A 252 -6.73 -16.67 -26.84
C ALA A 252 -7.58 -17.95 -26.68
N SER A 253 -7.16 -19.04 -27.33
CA SER A 253 -7.77 -20.35 -27.15
C SER A 253 -7.10 -21.13 -26.03
N VAL A 254 -7.84 -22.08 -25.45
CA VAL A 254 -7.27 -23.15 -24.59
C VAL A 254 -6.20 -23.94 -25.36
N ASP A 255 -6.32 -24.02 -26.69
CA ASP A 255 -5.33 -24.67 -27.55
C ASP A 255 -3.99 -23.92 -27.61
N ASP A 256 -3.97 -22.63 -27.28
CA ASP A 256 -2.75 -21.81 -27.26
C ASP A 256 -1.94 -21.97 -25.97
N LEU A 257 -2.49 -22.66 -24.95
CA LEU A 257 -1.80 -22.93 -23.70
C LEU A 257 -0.72 -24.01 -23.90
N PRO A 258 0.42 -23.91 -23.19
CA PRO A 258 1.42 -24.98 -23.14
C PRO A 258 0.78 -26.32 -22.74
N LYS A 259 1.25 -27.43 -23.33
CA LYS A 259 0.63 -28.77 -23.23
C LYS A 259 0.31 -29.20 -21.80
N GLU A 260 1.24 -29.02 -20.88
CA GLU A 260 1.06 -29.37 -19.46
C GLU A 260 -0.03 -28.52 -18.81
N ARG A 261 -0.09 -27.22 -19.13
CA ARG A 261 -1.10 -26.34 -18.56
C ARG A 261 -2.48 -26.59 -19.14
N LYS A 262 -2.54 -26.88 -20.45
CA LYS A 262 -3.76 -27.29 -21.16
C LYS A 262 -4.37 -28.55 -20.55
N ALA A 263 -3.55 -29.53 -20.16
CA ALA A 263 -4.01 -30.76 -19.49
C ALA A 263 -4.65 -30.49 -18.12
N LEU A 264 -4.24 -29.42 -17.44
CA LEU A 264 -4.77 -28.99 -16.14
C LEU A 264 -5.90 -27.95 -16.26
N TYR A 265 -6.38 -27.68 -17.47
CA TYR A 265 -7.48 -26.74 -17.68
C TYR A 265 -8.80 -27.32 -17.18
N ASN A 266 -9.47 -26.61 -16.27
CA ASN A 266 -10.75 -27.04 -15.72
C ASN A 266 -11.92 -26.57 -16.59
N PHE A 267 -12.41 -27.46 -17.45
CA PHE A 267 -13.55 -27.19 -18.33
C PHE A 267 -14.86 -26.89 -17.59
N GLN A 268 -15.05 -27.37 -16.34
CA GLN A 268 -16.25 -27.08 -15.56
C GLN A 268 -16.33 -25.60 -15.15
N ARG A 269 -15.19 -24.91 -15.07
CA ARG A 269 -15.14 -23.47 -14.78
C ARG A 269 -15.43 -22.60 -16.00
N ASN A 270 -15.34 -23.15 -17.21
CA ASN A 270 -15.52 -22.45 -18.48
C ASN A 270 -14.83 -21.06 -18.52
N SER A 271 -13.57 -21.02 -18.10
CA SER A 271 -12.80 -19.78 -18.02
C SER A 271 -12.37 -19.30 -19.41
N GLN A 272 -12.52 -18.01 -19.68
CA GLN A 272 -11.99 -17.43 -20.91
C GLN A 272 -10.47 -17.30 -20.78
N VAL A 273 -9.75 -17.60 -21.86
CA VAL A 273 -8.30 -17.51 -21.93
C VAL A 273 -7.93 -16.22 -22.66
N PHE A 274 -7.00 -15.47 -22.08
CA PHE A 274 -6.40 -14.31 -22.73
C PHE A 274 -4.89 -14.42 -22.67
N SER A 275 -4.21 -13.75 -23.62
CA SER A 275 -2.75 -13.69 -23.65
C SER A 275 -2.24 -12.30 -24.00
N LYS A 276 -1.07 -11.97 -23.45
CA LYS A 276 -0.35 -10.71 -23.71
C LYS A 276 1.11 -11.02 -24.02
N LYS A 277 1.65 -10.39 -25.05
CA LYS A 277 3.08 -10.46 -25.36
C LYS A 277 3.82 -9.41 -24.52
N LEU A 278 4.97 -9.81 -23.94
CA LEU A 278 5.78 -8.96 -23.06
C LEU A 278 6.92 -8.23 -23.75
#